data_AF-A0A2D7WG26-F1
#
_entry.id   AF-A0A2D7WG26-F1
#
_cell.length_a   1.000
_cell.length_b   1.000
_cell.length_c   1.000
_cell.angle_alpha   90.00
_cell.angle_beta   90.00
_cell.angle_gamma   90.00
#
_symmetry.space_group_name_H-M   'P 1'
#
loop_
_entity.id
_entity.type
_entity.pdbx_description
1 polymer ?
#
loop_
_entity_poly.entity_id
_entity_poly.type
_entity_poly.pdbx_seq_one_letter_code
_entity_poly.pdbx_strand_id
1 'polypeptide(L)'
;MTDLLSDADLYNTYTKELSAHMRAAVKAYLDFEQAEKEVSVFFSGVSARLPRRDTALTEAYRHWLKGILRGWSFQYNGASGKMLSVDDIDGFTTIHPEREGRDPTYDMRCGHVLMDEYLESCLKEFDFEGLINKIEQEAKGLESAGLEESANRIISALSLGSQFDNGYGAAPTKQGKIVFCRHSIYMSFDSYSSDLWRKWAELAGDFESAEREAGGHGWAEGCRQISTALRDRKMMDGPFESRTLLAGDCALSAQVFKDHLKIRFSPEDMASLMAFLRLHGTYYFWDSKVVA
;
A
#
# COMPACT_ATOMS: atom_id res chain seq x y z
N MET A 1 -14.21 11.02 -0.84
CA MET A 1 -14.75 10.62 0.47
C MET A 1 -15.51 9.32 0.26
N THR A 2 -14.85 8.19 0.49
CA THR A 2 -15.54 6.92 0.74
C THR A 2 -16.16 7.04 2.12
N ASP A 3 -17.47 6.86 2.23
CA ASP A 3 -18.15 6.74 3.52
C ASP A 3 -17.49 5.60 4.29
N LEU A 4 -16.67 5.96 5.29
CA LEU A 4 -16.16 5.01 6.26
C LEU A 4 -17.38 4.51 7.03
N LEU A 5 -17.68 3.23 6.87
CA LEU A 5 -18.65 2.52 7.69
C LEU A 5 -18.37 2.83 9.17
N SER A 6 -19.41 3.04 9.97
CA SER A 6 -19.21 3.25 11.40
C SER A 6 -18.54 2.02 12.02
N ASP A 7 -17.82 2.18 13.13
CA ASP A 7 -17.14 1.07 13.82
C ASP A 7 -18.11 -0.08 14.14
N ALA A 8 -19.37 0.25 14.43
CA ALA A 8 -20.44 -0.72 14.65
C ALA A 8 -20.84 -1.48 13.37
N ASP A 9 -20.83 -0.82 12.22
CA ASP A 9 -21.13 -1.44 10.92
C ASP A 9 -19.96 -2.32 10.44
N LEU A 10 -18.72 -1.89 10.69
CA LEU A 10 -17.51 -2.69 10.43
C LEU A 10 -17.50 -3.94 11.32
N TYR A 11 -17.77 -3.79 12.62
CA TYR A 11 -17.89 -4.90 13.56
C TYR A 11 -18.89 -5.94 13.06
N ASN A 12 -20.13 -5.53 12.77
CA ASN A 12 -21.18 -6.44 12.33
C ASN A 12 -20.85 -7.14 11.00
N THR A 13 -20.22 -6.41 10.07
CA THR A 13 -19.80 -6.96 8.78
C THR A 13 -18.69 -8.00 8.96
N TYR A 14 -17.65 -7.67 9.72
CA TYR A 14 -16.51 -8.53 9.99
C TYR A 14 -16.89 -9.79 10.79
N THR A 15 -17.72 -9.66 11.82
CA THR A 15 -18.23 -10.82 12.55
C THR A 15 -19.03 -11.76 11.65
N LYS A 16 -19.89 -11.22 10.78
CA LYS A 16 -20.69 -12.01 9.84
C LYS A 16 -19.83 -12.75 8.82
N GLU A 17 -18.84 -12.08 8.24
CA GLU A 17 -17.90 -12.66 7.28
C GLU A 17 -17.02 -13.75 7.92
N LEU A 18 -16.45 -13.48 9.10
CA LEU A 18 -15.63 -14.46 9.81
C LEU A 18 -16.45 -15.70 10.18
N SER A 19 -17.69 -15.51 10.65
CA SER A 19 -18.62 -16.60 10.95
C SER A 19 -18.87 -17.49 9.73
N ALA A 20 -19.07 -16.89 8.56
CA ALA A 20 -19.28 -17.62 7.30
C ALA A 20 -18.03 -18.43 6.90
N HIS A 21 -16.84 -17.84 7.00
CA HIS A 21 -15.58 -18.52 6.70
C HIS A 21 -15.31 -19.70 7.65
N MET A 22 -15.53 -19.52 8.95
CA MET A 22 -15.36 -20.59 9.94
C MET A 22 -16.36 -21.73 9.71
N ARG A 23 -17.65 -21.42 9.47
CA ARG A 23 -18.65 -22.45 9.13
C ARG A 23 -18.25 -23.27 7.91
N ALA A 24 -17.76 -22.60 6.86
CA ALA A 24 -17.32 -23.28 5.64
C ALA A 24 -16.12 -24.20 5.88
N ALA A 25 -15.12 -23.74 6.64
CA ALA A 25 -13.94 -24.52 6.97
C ALA A 25 -14.28 -25.76 7.80
N VAL A 26 -15.16 -25.62 8.79
CA VAL A 26 -15.56 -26.78 9.61
C VAL A 26 -16.48 -27.73 8.84
N LYS A 27 -17.34 -27.23 7.95
CA LYS A 27 -18.11 -28.10 7.04
C LYS A 27 -17.18 -28.94 6.16
N ALA A 28 -16.19 -28.31 5.53
CA ALA A 28 -15.21 -29.01 4.71
C ALA A 28 -14.43 -30.07 5.52
N TYR A 29 -14.12 -29.78 6.78
CA TYR A 29 -13.52 -30.73 7.70
C TYR A 29 -14.42 -31.95 7.96
N LEU A 30 -15.70 -31.73 8.28
CA LEU A 30 -16.67 -32.81 8.52
C LEU A 30 -16.91 -33.66 7.28
N ASP A 31 -17.01 -33.03 6.10
CA ASP A 31 -17.15 -33.73 4.82
C ASP A 31 -15.92 -34.64 4.57
N PHE A 32 -14.72 -34.18 4.92
CA PHE A 32 -13.50 -34.99 4.83
C PHE A 32 -13.45 -36.11 5.87
N GLU A 33 -13.85 -35.86 7.11
CA GLU A 33 -13.92 -36.91 8.16
C GLU A 33 -14.90 -38.03 7.76
N GLN A 34 -16.03 -37.66 7.16
CA GLN A 34 -16.98 -38.62 6.63
C GLN A 34 -16.38 -39.42 5.45
N ALA A 35 -15.71 -38.74 4.51
CA ALA A 35 -15.02 -39.41 3.41
C ALA A 35 -13.90 -40.34 3.90
N GLU A 36 -13.15 -39.97 4.95
CA GLU A 36 -12.13 -40.83 5.56
C GLU A 36 -12.74 -42.09 6.17
N LYS A 37 -13.87 -41.96 6.89
CA LYS A 37 -14.62 -43.10 7.43
C LYS A 37 -15.08 -44.03 6.31
N GLU A 38 -15.58 -43.48 5.22
CA GLU A 38 -15.98 -44.27 4.04
C GLU A 38 -14.77 -44.98 3.42
N VAL A 39 -13.68 -44.27 3.14
CA VAL A 39 -12.46 -44.84 2.54
C VAL A 39 -11.82 -45.92 3.41
N SER A 40 -11.78 -45.72 4.74
CA SER A 40 -11.21 -46.69 5.69
C SER A 40 -12.03 -47.99 5.81
N VAL A 41 -13.34 -47.93 5.52
CA VAL A 41 -14.19 -49.12 5.40
C VAL A 41 -13.87 -49.91 4.12
N PHE A 42 -13.54 -49.23 3.02
CA PHE A 42 -13.28 -49.87 1.72
C PHE A 42 -11.83 -50.32 1.52
N PHE A 43 -10.85 -49.64 2.14
CA PHE A 43 -9.42 -49.91 1.94
C PHE A 43 -8.71 -50.17 3.27
N SER A 44 -8.53 -51.45 3.62
CA SER A 44 -7.72 -51.83 4.78
C SER A 44 -6.27 -51.40 4.59
N GLY A 45 -5.78 -50.48 5.43
CA GLY A 45 -4.37 -50.06 5.46
C GLY A 45 -4.08 -48.66 4.91
N VAL A 46 -5.09 -47.94 4.40
CA VAL A 46 -4.95 -46.52 4.02
C VAL A 46 -5.48 -45.64 5.15
N SER A 47 -4.61 -44.80 5.73
CA SER A 47 -4.98 -43.77 6.71
C SER A 47 -4.72 -42.40 6.11
N ALA A 48 -5.77 -41.62 5.92
CA ALA A 48 -5.66 -40.20 5.56
C ALA A 48 -5.65 -39.39 6.86
N ARG A 49 -4.52 -38.77 7.23
CA ARG A 49 -4.48 -37.97 8.47
C ARG A 49 -5.09 -36.60 8.24
N LEU A 50 -6.21 -36.33 8.90
CA LEU A 50 -6.78 -34.99 9.02
C LEU A 50 -5.85 -34.05 9.80
N PRO A 51 -5.66 -32.79 9.38
CA PRO A 51 -5.16 -31.74 10.27
C PRO A 51 -6.07 -31.60 11.51
N ARG A 52 -5.60 -31.00 12.60
CA ARG A 52 -6.48 -30.78 13.77
C ARG A 52 -7.55 -29.75 13.40
N ARG A 53 -8.76 -29.90 13.96
CA ARG A 53 -9.91 -29.01 13.70
C ARG A 53 -9.58 -27.54 14.01
N ASP A 54 -8.79 -27.31 15.06
CA ASP A 54 -8.29 -25.99 15.44
C ASP A 54 -7.39 -25.40 14.35
N THR A 55 -6.57 -26.24 13.71
CA THR A 55 -5.72 -25.81 12.59
C THR A 55 -6.56 -25.30 11.42
N ALA A 56 -7.68 -25.97 11.10
CA ALA A 56 -8.58 -25.52 10.03
C ALA A 56 -9.27 -24.19 10.36
N LEU A 57 -9.63 -23.96 11.63
CA LEU A 57 -10.19 -22.68 12.09
C LEU A 57 -9.16 -21.56 12.08
N THR A 58 -7.94 -21.82 12.56
CA THR A 58 -6.82 -20.86 12.49
C THR A 58 -6.50 -20.51 11.04
N GLU A 59 -6.50 -21.47 10.12
CA GLU A 59 -6.28 -21.22 8.69
C GLU A 59 -7.41 -20.40 8.06
N ALA A 60 -8.67 -20.70 8.40
CA ALA A 60 -9.82 -19.92 7.94
C ALA A 60 -9.76 -18.46 8.43
N TYR A 61 -9.41 -18.26 9.70
CA TYR A 61 -9.17 -16.95 10.29
C TYR A 61 -8.03 -16.21 9.58
N ARG A 62 -6.88 -16.85 9.39
CA ARG A 62 -5.73 -16.27 8.67
C ARG A 62 -6.10 -15.87 7.25
N HIS A 63 -6.90 -16.68 6.55
CA HIS A 63 -7.35 -16.38 5.20
C HIS A 63 -8.30 -15.17 5.17
N TRP A 64 -9.27 -15.12 6.08
CA TRP A 64 -10.18 -13.98 6.23
C TRP A 64 -9.41 -12.69 6.56
N LEU A 65 -8.49 -12.74 7.54
CA LEU A 65 -7.68 -11.59 7.96
C LEU A 65 -6.80 -11.08 6.81
N LYS A 66 -6.19 -11.96 6.01
CA LYS A 66 -5.46 -11.56 4.78
C LYS A 66 -6.33 -10.75 3.82
N GLY A 67 -7.61 -11.11 3.68
CA GLY A 67 -8.57 -10.37 2.86
C GLY A 67 -8.77 -8.95 3.35
N ILE A 68 -9.03 -8.79 4.65
CA ILE A 68 -9.19 -7.48 5.30
C ILE A 68 -7.91 -6.64 5.17
N LEU A 69 -6.76 -7.21 5.57
CA LEU A 69 -5.48 -6.51 5.54
C LEU A 69 -5.10 -6.05 4.13
N ARG A 70 -5.43 -6.83 3.10
CA ARG A 70 -5.23 -6.43 1.70
C ARG A 70 -6.10 -5.23 1.33
N GLY A 71 -7.36 -5.22 1.75
CA GLY A 71 -8.29 -4.10 1.52
C GLY A 71 -7.81 -2.82 2.19
N TRP A 72 -7.45 -2.91 3.47
CA TRP A 72 -6.88 -1.79 4.23
C TRP A 72 -5.55 -1.32 3.63
N SER A 73 -4.63 -2.23 3.31
CA SER A 73 -3.37 -1.87 2.66
C SER A 73 -3.60 -1.11 1.36
N PHE A 74 -4.58 -1.50 0.54
CA PHE A 74 -4.90 -0.78 -0.70
C PHE A 74 -5.39 0.65 -0.43
N GLN A 75 -6.14 0.87 0.65
CA GLN A 75 -6.65 2.19 1.01
C GLN A 75 -5.56 3.10 1.60
N TYR A 76 -4.68 2.54 2.43
CA TYR A 76 -3.73 3.31 3.25
C TYR A 76 -2.29 3.30 2.75
N ASN A 77 -1.90 2.46 1.77
CA ASN A 77 -0.50 2.37 1.36
C ASN A 77 0.05 3.57 0.59
N GLY A 78 -0.78 4.54 0.20
CA GLY A 78 -0.34 5.78 -0.44
C GLY A 78 0.59 5.60 -1.65
N ALA A 79 0.47 4.49 -2.40
CA ALA A 79 1.36 4.10 -3.51
C ALA A 79 2.80 3.67 -3.14
N SER A 80 3.07 3.36 -1.86
CA SER A 80 4.36 2.76 -1.43
C SER A 80 4.55 1.31 -1.86
N GLY A 81 3.46 0.60 -2.20
CA GLY A 81 3.49 -0.83 -2.47
C GLY A 81 3.67 -1.71 -1.24
N LYS A 82 3.83 -1.13 -0.04
CA LYS A 82 3.84 -1.87 1.23
C LYS A 82 2.44 -2.42 1.54
N MET A 83 2.41 -3.58 2.18
CA MET A 83 1.18 -4.27 2.57
C MET A 83 1.30 -4.79 3.99
N LEU A 84 0.22 -4.64 4.75
CA LEU A 84 0.04 -5.32 6.01
C LEU A 84 -0.07 -6.83 5.76
N SER A 85 0.59 -7.59 6.62
CA SER A 85 0.59 -9.04 6.67
C SER A 85 -0.04 -9.52 7.96
N VAL A 86 -0.36 -10.81 8.01
CA VAL A 86 -0.89 -11.44 9.22
C VAL A 86 0.11 -11.34 10.38
N ASP A 87 1.40 -11.33 10.07
CA ASP A 87 2.49 -11.30 11.05
C ASP A 87 2.61 -9.92 11.73
N ASP A 88 2.07 -8.85 11.12
CA ASP A 88 2.01 -7.51 11.72
C ASP A 88 0.92 -7.40 12.81
N ILE A 89 0.01 -8.38 12.84
CA ILE A 89 -1.15 -8.47 13.76
C ILE A 89 -1.02 -9.70 14.69
N ASP A 90 0.15 -10.35 14.70
CA ASP A 90 0.37 -11.60 15.43
C ASP A 90 0.22 -11.36 16.94
N GLY A 91 -0.80 -12.00 17.52
CA GLY A 91 -1.33 -11.69 18.84
C GLY A 91 -2.80 -12.09 19.00
N PHE A 92 -3.53 -12.11 17.88
CA PHE A 92 -4.91 -12.62 17.78
C PHE A 92 -5.00 -14.01 17.11
N THR A 93 -3.88 -14.61 16.71
CA THR A 93 -3.80 -15.83 15.90
C THR A 93 -4.08 -17.12 16.67
N THR A 94 -4.07 -17.06 18.00
CA THR A 94 -4.47 -18.16 18.86
C THR A 94 -5.92 -18.01 19.28
N ILE A 95 -6.82 -18.57 18.46
CA ILE A 95 -8.16 -18.95 18.92
C ILE A 95 -7.97 -20.16 19.83
N HIS A 96 -7.47 -19.90 21.04
CA HIS A 96 -7.44 -20.87 22.11
C HIS A 96 -8.55 -20.48 23.06
N PRO A 97 -9.68 -21.21 23.06
CA PRO A 97 -10.59 -21.12 24.18
C PRO A 97 -9.85 -21.68 25.40
N GLU A 98 -9.16 -20.82 26.15
CA GLU A 98 -8.69 -21.15 27.49
C GLU A 98 -9.92 -21.22 28.41
N ARG A 99 -10.67 -22.32 28.30
CA ARG A 99 -11.63 -22.69 29.34
C ARG A 99 -10.95 -23.60 30.33
N GLU A 100 -11.04 -23.25 31.61
CA GLU A 100 -10.98 -24.20 32.72
C GLU A 100 -12.16 -25.19 32.55
N GLY A 101 -11.99 -26.24 31.74
CA GLY A 101 -13.06 -27.17 31.39
C GLY A 101 -12.69 -28.12 30.26
N ARG A 102 -13.59 -29.06 29.94
CA ARG A 102 -13.43 -29.96 28.78
C ARG A 102 -13.31 -29.14 27.50
N ASP A 103 -12.39 -29.58 26.64
CA ASP A 103 -12.19 -29.06 25.30
C ASP A 103 -13.53 -29.08 24.52
N PRO A 104 -14.07 -27.92 24.11
CA PRO A 104 -15.35 -27.87 23.41
C PRO A 104 -15.34 -28.62 22.07
N THR A 105 -14.16 -28.86 21.47
CA THR A 105 -14.05 -29.72 20.28
C THR A 105 -14.37 -31.17 20.59
N TYR A 106 -14.08 -31.65 21.81
CA TYR A 106 -14.45 -32.97 22.28
C TYR A 106 -15.95 -33.09 22.48
N ASP A 107 -16.58 -32.11 23.13
CA ASP A 107 -18.03 -32.11 23.38
C ASP A 107 -18.83 -32.03 22.07
N MET A 108 -18.35 -31.28 21.08
CA MET A 108 -18.95 -31.25 19.75
C MET A 108 -18.78 -32.58 18.99
N ARG A 109 -17.64 -33.29 19.12
CA ARG A 109 -17.48 -34.65 18.56
C ARG A 109 -18.43 -35.66 19.19
N CYS A 110 -18.73 -35.48 20.48
CA CYS A 110 -19.70 -36.29 21.21
C CYS A 110 -21.16 -35.87 20.97
N GLY A 111 -21.40 -34.81 20.18
CA GLY A 111 -22.74 -34.29 19.89
C GLY A 111 -23.41 -33.58 21.07
N HIS A 112 -22.64 -33.20 22.10
CA HIS A 112 -23.14 -32.47 23.26
C HIS A 112 -23.40 -31.00 22.97
N VAL A 113 -22.73 -30.44 21.96
CA VAL A 113 -22.81 -29.04 21.56
C VAL A 113 -22.95 -28.98 20.04
N LEU A 114 -23.87 -28.16 19.55
CA LEU A 114 -24.04 -27.94 18.11
C LEU A 114 -22.89 -27.09 17.55
N MET A 115 -22.65 -27.22 16.25
CA MET A 115 -21.62 -26.43 15.56
C MET A 115 -21.76 -24.93 15.79
N ASP A 116 -22.98 -24.42 15.66
CA ASP A 116 -23.25 -22.99 15.79
C ASP A 116 -22.98 -22.50 17.22
N GLU A 117 -23.26 -23.31 18.24
CA GLU A 117 -22.99 -22.99 19.65
C GLU A 117 -21.48 -22.96 19.95
N TYR A 118 -20.70 -23.86 19.34
CA TYR A 118 -19.24 -23.84 19.45
C TYR A 118 -18.64 -22.61 18.77
N LEU A 119 -19.09 -22.29 17.55
CA LEU A 119 -18.64 -21.11 16.82
C LEU A 119 -19.01 -19.81 17.55
N GLU A 120 -20.22 -19.71 18.09
CA GLU A 120 -20.62 -18.56 18.91
C GLU A 120 -19.73 -18.41 20.14
N SER A 121 -19.33 -19.50 20.78
CA SER A 121 -18.39 -19.45 21.91
C SER A 121 -17.03 -18.92 21.48
N CYS A 122 -16.49 -19.38 20.35
CA CYS A 122 -15.22 -18.88 19.81
C CYS A 122 -15.30 -17.39 19.44
N LEU A 123 -16.42 -16.94 18.86
CA LEU A 123 -16.61 -15.55 18.46
C LEU A 123 -16.86 -14.61 19.64
N LYS A 124 -17.51 -15.08 20.72
CA LYS A 124 -17.74 -14.28 21.94
C LYS A 124 -16.45 -13.96 22.69
N GLU A 125 -15.47 -14.86 22.63
CA GLU A 125 -14.16 -14.69 23.27
C GLU A 125 -13.18 -13.92 22.37
N PHE A 126 -13.58 -13.62 21.13
CA PHE A 126 -12.74 -12.92 20.17
C PHE A 126 -12.79 -11.40 20.38
N ASP A 127 -11.65 -10.79 20.66
CA ASP A 127 -11.51 -9.35 20.85
C ASP A 127 -11.44 -8.60 19.50
N PHE A 128 -12.61 -8.44 18.88
CA PHE A 128 -12.76 -7.72 17.60
C PHE A 128 -12.41 -6.23 17.70
N GLU A 129 -12.71 -5.59 18.84
CA GLU A 129 -12.40 -4.18 19.05
C GLU A 129 -10.88 -3.97 19.11
N GLY A 130 -10.17 -4.84 19.85
CA GLY A 130 -8.70 -4.86 19.86
C GLY A 130 -8.11 -5.10 18.48
N LEU A 131 -8.68 -6.01 17.68
CA LEU A 131 -8.26 -6.26 16.31
C LEU A 131 -8.42 -5.02 15.42
N ILE A 132 -9.59 -4.37 15.44
CA ILE A 132 -9.86 -3.17 14.63
C ILE A 132 -8.88 -2.06 15.00
N ASN A 133 -8.73 -1.77 16.30
CA ASN A 133 -7.80 -0.75 16.79
C ASN A 133 -6.36 -1.02 16.36
N LYS A 134 -5.93 -2.29 16.36
CA LYS A 134 -4.59 -2.68 15.92
C LYS A 134 -4.41 -2.50 14.42
N ILE A 135 -5.39 -2.91 13.61
CA ILE A 135 -5.37 -2.70 12.15
C ILE A 135 -5.30 -1.20 11.83
N GLU A 136 -6.07 -0.37 12.51
CA GLU A 136 -6.03 1.09 12.33
C GLU A 136 -4.68 1.69 12.69
N GLN A 137 -4.07 1.24 13.79
CA GLN A 137 -2.76 1.71 14.22
C GLN A 137 -1.69 1.37 13.17
N GLU A 138 -1.67 0.13 12.68
CA GLU A 138 -0.73 -0.29 11.64
C GLU A 138 -1.01 0.41 10.30
N ALA A 139 -2.28 0.65 9.97
CA ALA A 139 -2.68 1.40 8.78
C ALA A 139 -2.18 2.85 8.81
N LYS A 140 -2.27 3.54 9.97
CA LYS A 140 -1.69 4.89 10.17
C LYS A 140 -0.16 4.88 10.03
N GLY A 141 0.50 3.83 10.53
CA GLY A 141 1.93 3.64 10.33
C GLY A 141 2.29 3.45 8.85
N LEU A 142 1.48 2.69 8.12
CA LEU A 142 1.63 2.45 6.69
C LEU A 142 1.44 3.73 5.87
N GLU A 143 0.41 4.52 6.18
CA GLU A 143 0.15 5.81 5.56
C GLU A 143 1.33 6.77 5.78
N SER A 144 1.80 6.91 7.03
CA SER A 144 2.97 7.75 7.34
C SER A 144 4.22 7.32 6.57
N ALA A 145 4.49 6.01 6.51
CA ALA A 145 5.62 5.48 5.75
C ALA A 145 5.46 5.69 4.24
N GLY A 146 4.23 5.65 3.72
CA GLY A 146 3.94 5.89 2.31
C GLY A 146 4.10 7.36 1.92
N LEU A 147 3.67 8.29 2.78
CA LEU A 147 3.91 9.73 2.59
C LEU A 147 5.41 10.06 2.64
N GLU A 148 6.15 9.46 3.56
CA GLU A 148 7.62 9.59 3.62
C GLU A 148 8.28 9.09 2.34
N GLU A 149 7.92 7.90 1.87
CA GLU A 149 8.48 7.32 0.64
C GLU A 149 8.16 8.18 -0.58
N SER A 150 6.92 8.66 -0.69
CA SER A 150 6.48 9.58 -1.75
C SER A 150 7.29 10.88 -1.71
N ALA A 151 7.46 11.49 -0.53
CA ALA A 151 8.24 12.70 -0.35
C ALA A 151 9.71 12.49 -0.77
N ASN A 152 10.32 11.37 -0.37
CA ASN A 152 11.69 11.05 -0.72
C ASN A 152 11.88 10.78 -2.22
N ARG A 153 10.94 10.08 -2.87
CA ARG A 153 10.93 9.88 -4.33
C ARG A 153 10.80 11.21 -5.07
N ILE A 154 9.93 12.12 -4.62
CA ILE A 154 9.80 13.47 -5.19
C ILE A 154 11.09 14.29 -5.00
N ILE A 155 11.68 14.28 -3.80
CA ILE A 155 12.96 14.95 -3.51
C ILE A 155 14.05 14.47 -4.46
N SER A 156 14.16 13.15 -4.65
CA SER A 156 15.13 12.55 -5.57
C SER A 156 14.85 12.94 -7.02
N ALA A 157 13.61 12.81 -7.47
CA ALA A 157 13.22 13.12 -8.84
C ALA A 157 13.44 14.60 -9.19
N LEU A 158 13.19 15.51 -8.25
CA LEU A 158 13.38 16.95 -8.46
C LEU A 158 14.82 17.43 -8.13
N SER A 159 15.73 16.51 -7.77
CA SER A 159 17.11 16.82 -7.35
C SER A 159 17.15 17.87 -6.24
N LEU A 160 16.23 17.79 -5.26
CA LEU A 160 16.14 18.74 -4.15
C LEU A 160 17.10 18.39 -3.00
N GLY A 161 17.58 17.15 -2.89
CA GLY A 161 18.43 16.69 -1.78
C GLY A 161 19.84 17.31 -1.77
N SER A 162 20.48 17.33 -0.59
CA SER A 162 21.87 17.80 -0.41
C SER A 162 22.94 16.83 -0.93
N GLN A 163 22.57 15.55 -1.09
CA GLN A 163 23.40 14.54 -1.73
C GLN A 163 23.16 14.61 -3.24
N PHE A 164 23.95 15.46 -3.91
CA PHE A 164 24.15 15.39 -5.36
C PHE A 164 24.93 14.10 -5.68
N ASP A 165 24.31 12.95 -5.45
CA ASP A 165 24.90 11.64 -5.66
C ASP A 165 25.26 11.52 -7.15
N ASN A 166 26.57 11.43 -7.38
CA ASN A 166 27.22 11.07 -8.63
C ASN A 166 27.26 12.13 -9.75
N GLY A 167 27.26 13.42 -9.43
CA GLY A 167 27.77 14.46 -10.36
C GLY A 167 26.90 14.78 -11.60
N TYR A 168 25.70 14.21 -11.71
CA TYR A 168 24.74 14.49 -12.80
C TYR A 168 23.47 15.24 -12.35
N GLY A 169 23.27 15.41 -11.04
CA GLY A 169 22.18 16.23 -10.48
C GLY A 169 22.62 17.69 -10.35
N ALA A 170 21.89 18.62 -10.97
CA ALA A 170 22.12 20.05 -10.81
C ALA A 170 21.14 20.64 -9.78
N ALA A 171 21.67 21.44 -8.85
CA ALA A 171 20.87 22.11 -7.83
C ALA A 171 19.69 22.89 -8.43
N PRO A 172 18.55 22.96 -7.73
CA PRO A 172 17.44 23.81 -8.12
C PRO A 172 17.91 25.26 -8.27
N THR A 173 17.45 25.93 -9.33
CA THR A 173 17.81 27.33 -9.60
C THR A 173 16.61 28.24 -9.36
N LYS A 174 16.85 29.38 -8.73
CA LYS A 174 15.81 30.38 -8.45
C LYS A 174 15.94 31.54 -9.43
N GLN A 175 14.83 31.96 -10.04
CA GLN A 175 14.75 33.20 -10.81
C GLN A 175 13.53 33.99 -10.33
N GLY A 176 13.78 35.03 -9.53
CA GLY A 176 12.72 35.74 -8.82
C GLY A 176 11.99 34.82 -7.83
N LYS A 177 10.66 34.70 -7.97
CA LYS A 177 9.81 33.82 -7.15
C LYS A 177 9.67 32.40 -7.71
N ILE A 178 10.23 32.12 -8.88
CA ILE A 178 10.08 30.84 -9.56
C ILE A 178 11.28 29.96 -9.26
N VAL A 179 11.01 28.72 -8.88
CA VAL A 179 12.03 27.68 -8.71
C VAL A 179 11.99 26.75 -9.92
N PHE A 180 13.18 26.45 -10.44
CA PHE A 180 13.39 25.51 -11.52
C PHE A 180 14.14 24.29 -11.02
N CYS A 181 13.50 23.13 -11.12
CA CYS A 181 14.09 21.85 -10.83
C CYS A 181 14.61 21.22 -12.13
N ARG A 182 15.62 20.37 -12.03
CA ARG A 182 16.19 19.64 -13.17
C ARG A 182 16.05 18.15 -12.94
N HIS A 183 15.65 17.43 -13.98
CA HIS A 183 15.65 15.98 -14.00
C HIS A 183 16.45 15.49 -15.21
N SER A 184 17.50 14.72 -14.98
CA SER A 184 18.33 14.19 -16.07
C SER A 184 17.50 13.29 -16.99
N ILE A 185 17.69 13.41 -18.30
CA ILE A 185 17.10 12.49 -19.28
C ILE A 185 18.02 11.30 -19.60
N TYR A 186 19.26 11.31 -19.09
CA TYR A 186 20.28 10.29 -19.30
C TYR A 186 20.39 9.35 -18.09
N MET A 187 20.61 8.05 -18.35
CA MET A 187 20.90 7.04 -17.31
C MET A 187 22.40 6.93 -17.01
N SER A 188 23.25 6.94 -18.06
CA SER A 188 24.72 6.98 -17.99
C SER A 188 25.28 7.16 -19.41
N PHE A 189 26.48 7.75 -19.54
CA PHE A 189 27.28 7.84 -20.79
C PHE A 189 26.45 8.09 -22.07
N ASP A 190 25.84 9.27 -22.20
CA ASP A 190 25.08 9.73 -23.39
C ASP A 190 23.89 8.84 -23.84
N SER A 191 23.49 7.85 -23.04
CA SER A 191 22.34 6.99 -23.34
C SER A 191 21.05 7.51 -22.67
N TYR A 192 20.01 7.71 -23.48
CA TYR A 192 18.69 8.12 -23.01
C TYR A 192 18.11 7.05 -22.08
N SER A 193 17.46 7.48 -21.01
CA SER A 193 16.71 6.57 -20.15
C SER A 193 15.47 6.07 -20.89
N SER A 194 15.51 4.83 -21.38
CA SER A 194 14.38 4.20 -22.09
C SER A 194 13.11 4.10 -21.25
N ASP A 195 13.26 4.10 -19.92
CA ASP A 195 12.18 3.97 -18.95
C ASP A 195 11.76 5.30 -18.31
N LEU A 196 12.23 6.44 -18.83
CA LEU A 196 11.92 7.76 -18.26
C LEU A 196 10.42 8.03 -18.19
N TRP A 197 9.68 7.65 -19.23
CA TRP A 197 8.22 7.79 -19.26
C TRP A 197 7.54 6.99 -18.14
N ARG A 198 8.05 5.80 -17.81
CA ARG A 198 7.52 4.96 -16.73
C ARG A 198 7.81 5.58 -15.37
N LYS A 199 9.03 6.10 -15.16
CA LYS A 199 9.39 6.82 -13.93
C LYS A 199 8.46 8.01 -13.68
N TRP A 200 8.12 8.78 -14.71
CA TRP A 200 7.18 9.90 -14.59
C TRP A 200 5.72 9.45 -14.39
N ALA A 201 5.33 8.29 -14.90
CA ALA A 201 4.02 7.71 -14.61
C ALA A 201 3.91 7.26 -13.14
N GLU A 202 4.96 6.62 -12.61
CA GLU A 202 5.05 6.23 -11.20
C GLU A 202 5.06 7.46 -10.29
N LEU A 203 5.86 8.47 -10.64
CA LEU A 203 5.95 9.74 -9.89
C LEU A 203 4.62 10.50 -9.87
N ALA A 204 3.73 10.29 -10.85
CA ALA A 204 2.39 10.87 -10.80
C ALA A 204 1.61 10.39 -9.56
N GLY A 205 1.76 9.13 -9.16
CA GLY A 205 1.15 8.60 -7.94
C GLY A 205 1.69 9.26 -6.67
N ASP A 206 3.00 9.50 -6.60
CA ASP A 206 3.62 10.22 -5.48
C ASP A 206 3.09 11.66 -5.38
N PHE A 207 2.94 12.35 -6.52
CA PHE A 207 2.36 13.69 -6.55
C PHE A 207 0.86 13.71 -6.22
N GLU A 208 0.08 12.66 -6.53
CA GLU A 208 -1.32 12.58 -6.07
C GLU A 208 -1.42 12.49 -4.54
N SER A 209 -0.53 11.69 -3.92
CA SER A 209 -0.43 11.61 -2.46
C SER A 209 -0.07 12.98 -1.87
N ALA A 210 0.90 13.67 -2.47
CA ALA A 210 1.30 15.01 -2.04
C ALA A 210 0.19 16.06 -2.24
N GLU A 211 -0.55 16.02 -3.35
CA GLU A 211 -1.69 16.91 -3.62
C GLU A 211 -2.80 16.76 -2.58
N ARG A 212 -3.15 15.51 -2.24
CA ARG A 212 -4.19 15.20 -1.26
C ARG A 212 -3.85 15.74 0.13
N GLU A 213 -2.59 15.63 0.52
CA GLU A 213 -2.11 16.07 1.84
C GLU A 213 -1.88 17.59 1.90
N ALA A 214 -1.25 18.17 0.87
CA ALA A 214 -0.88 19.58 0.85
C ALA A 214 -1.98 20.52 0.37
N GLY A 215 -3.08 19.99 -0.16
CA GLY A 215 -4.13 20.77 -0.82
C GLY A 215 -3.71 21.39 -2.16
N GLY A 216 -2.71 20.79 -2.83
CA GLY A 216 -2.26 21.18 -4.18
C GLY A 216 -3.11 20.53 -5.27
N HIS A 217 -3.09 21.09 -6.49
CA HIS A 217 -3.82 20.53 -7.64
C HIS A 217 -3.01 20.62 -8.94
N GLY A 218 -2.97 19.52 -9.71
CA GLY A 218 -2.46 19.51 -11.08
C GLY A 218 -0.95 19.21 -11.23
N TRP A 219 -0.26 18.85 -10.15
CA TRP A 219 1.08 18.27 -10.15
C TRP A 219 1.08 16.86 -10.75
N ALA A 220 0.20 15.99 -10.28
CA ALA A 220 0.08 14.61 -10.76
C ALA A 220 -0.32 14.57 -12.24
N GLU A 221 -1.23 15.46 -12.64
CA GLU A 221 -1.62 15.62 -14.03
C GLU A 221 -0.46 16.09 -14.90
N GLY A 222 0.36 17.04 -14.42
CA GLY A 222 1.60 17.43 -15.10
C GLY A 222 2.57 16.27 -15.30
N CYS A 223 2.74 15.42 -14.30
CA CYS A 223 3.54 14.19 -14.41
C CYS A 223 3.00 13.22 -15.48
N ARG A 224 1.67 13.05 -15.56
CA ARG A 224 1.04 12.22 -16.60
C ARG A 224 1.21 12.79 -18.00
N GLN A 225 1.10 14.12 -18.16
CA GLN A 225 1.37 14.79 -19.43
C GLN A 225 2.82 14.57 -19.87
N ILE A 226 3.77 14.71 -18.95
CA ILE A 226 5.19 14.43 -19.21
C ILE A 226 5.37 12.97 -19.63
N SER A 227 4.83 12.02 -18.86
CA SER A 227 4.92 10.59 -19.15
C SER A 227 4.36 10.26 -20.54
N THR A 228 3.17 10.77 -20.85
CA THR A 228 2.50 10.57 -22.14
C THR A 228 3.32 11.15 -23.28
N ALA A 229 3.81 12.39 -23.15
CA ALA A 229 4.63 13.04 -24.16
C ALA A 229 5.96 12.30 -24.40
N LEU A 230 6.58 11.76 -23.34
CA LEU A 230 7.79 10.94 -23.43
C LEU A 230 7.54 9.58 -24.10
N ARG A 231 6.41 8.93 -23.79
CA ARG A 231 6.01 7.64 -24.35
C ARG A 231 5.66 7.76 -25.83
N ASP A 232 4.81 8.73 -26.18
CA ASP A 232 4.23 8.86 -27.52
C ASP A 232 5.29 9.29 -28.55
N ARG A 233 6.32 10.03 -28.13
CA ARG A 233 7.46 10.39 -28.98
C ARG A 233 8.55 9.33 -29.04
N LYS A 234 8.37 8.17 -28.37
CA LYS A 234 9.34 7.06 -28.31
C LYS A 234 10.78 7.57 -28.24
N MET A 235 11.29 7.91 -27.06
CA MET A 235 12.71 8.34 -26.87
C MET A 235 13.77 7.46 -27.57
N MET A 236 13.41 6.25 -27.99
CA MET A 236 14.20 5.34 -28.83
C MET A 236 14.40 5.79 -30.30
N ASP A 237 13.49 6.61 -30.85
CA ASP A 237 13.47 7.00 -32.27
C ASP A 237 14.33 8.25 -32.55
N GLY A 238 14.80 8.94 -31.51
CA GLY A 238 15.72 10.08 -31.64
C GLY A 238 15.67 11.05 -30.45
N PRO A 239 16.65 11.97 -30.35
CA PRO A 239 16.69 12.98 -29.31
C PRO A 239 15.50 13.94 -29.41
N PHE A 240 14.96 14.36 -28.26
CA PHE A 240 13.97 15.44 -28.24
C PHE A 240 14.59 16.76 -28.67
N GLU A 241 13.87 17.54 -29.47
CA GLU A 241 14.27 18.91 -29.77
C GLU A 241 14.32 19.74 -28.49
N SER A 242 15.43 20.46 -28.29
CA SER A 242 15.58 21.39 -27.17
C SER A 242 14.44 22.42 -27.19
N ARG A 243 13.95 22.76 -26.00
CA ARG A 243 12.81 23.64 -25.73
C ARG A 243 11.44 23.05 -26.08
N THR A 244 11.33 21.77 -26.39
CA THR A 244 10.02 21.09 -26.49
C THR A 244 9.28 21.18 -25.16
N LEU A 245 8.05 21.71 -25.18
CA LEU A 245 7.16 21.69 -24.03
C LEU A 245 6.51 20.30 -23.90
N LEU A 246 6.65 19.66 -22.74
CA LEU A 246 6.02 18.37 -22.42
C LEU A 246 4.73 18.55 -21.62
N ALA A 247 4.70 19.54 -20.73
CA ALA A 247 3.55 19.93 -19.91
C ALA A 247 3.56 21.45 -19.74
N GLY A 248 2.41 22.10 -19.89
CA GLY A 248 2.31 23.57 -19.96
C GLY A 248 1.08 24.19 -19.31
N ASP A 249 -0.05 23.48 -19.29
CA ASP A 249 -1.35 24.00 -18.87
C ASP A 249 -1.79 23.52 -17.47
N CYS A 250 -0.83 23.16 -16.61
CA CYS A 250 -1.08 22.71 -15.25
C CYS A 250 -0.07 23.31 -14.26
N ALA A 251 -0.28 23.05 -12.97
CA ALA A 251 0.55 23.56 -11.86
C ALA A 251 2.05 23.18 -12.00
N LEU A 252 2.34 22.09 -12.71
CA LEU A 252 3.67 21.63 -13.06
C LEU A 252 3.89 21.77 -14.58
N SER A 253 4.84 22.61 -14.98
CA SER A 253 5.28 22.71 -16.37
C SER A 253 6.65 22.08 -16.56
N ALA A 254 6.87 21.46 -17.71
CA ALA A 254 8.13 20.81 -18.04
C ALA A 254 8.54 21.05 -19.48
N GLN A 255 9.81 21.41 -19.66
CA GLN A 255 10.40 21.69 -20.95
C GLN A 255 11.69 20.89 -21.11
N VAL A 256 11.88 20.28 -22.27
CA VAL A 256 13.10 19.55 -22.60
C VAL A 256 14.24 20.52 -22.89
N PHE A 257 15.41 20.24 -22.35
CA PHE A 257 16.70 20.79 -22.77
C PHE A 257 17.60 19.65 -23.21
N LYS A 258 18.78 19.99 -23.75
CA LYS A 258 19.71 19.03 -24.36
C LYS A 258 19.97 17.80 -23.49
N ASP A 259 20.07 17.98 -22.18
CA ASP A 259 20.51 16.98 -21.20
C ASP A 259 19.56 16.78 -20.00
N HIS A 260 18.49 17.57 -19.91
CA HIS A 260 17.57 17.51 -18.76
C HIS A 260 16.16 17.99 -19.12
N LEU A 261 15.21 17.61 -18.28
CA LEU A 261 13.92 18.27 -18.18
C LEU A 261 14.05 19.43 -17.20
N LYS A 262 13.67 20.63 -17.64
CA LYS A 262 13.52 21.79 -16.79
C LYS A 262 12.07 21.84 -16.31
N ILE A 263 11.89 21.62 -15.02
CA ILE A 263 10.58 21.54 -14.37
C ILE A 263 10.35 22.86 -13.63
N ARG A 264 9.15 23.39 -13.74
CA ARG A 264 8.74 24.65 -13.12
C ARG A 264 7.37 24.47 -12.46
N PHE A 265 7.29 24.97 -11.24
CA PHE A 265 6.05 25.12 -10.49
C PHE A 265 5.62 26.59 -10.44
N SER A 266 4.34 26.84 -10.22
CA SER A 266 3.91 28.16 -9.76
C SER A 266 4.50 28.45 -8.36
N PRO A 267 4.67 29.71 -7.95
CA PRO A 267 5.19 30.02 -6.61
C PRO A 267 4.35 29.44 -5.47
N GLU A 268 3.03 29.38 -5.64
CA GLU A 268 2.10 28.84 -4.64
C GLU A 268 2.23 27.31 -4.56
N ASP A 269 2.23 26.64 -5.71
CA ASP A 269 2.42 25.20 -5.80
C ASP A 269 3.77 24.75 -5.23
N MET A 270 4.83 25.49 -5.54
CA MET A 270 6.16 25.23 -4.98
C MET A 270 6.15 25.36 -3.45
N ALA A 271 5.43 26.34 -2.90
CA ALA A 271 5.36 26.53 -1.45
C ALA A 271 4.62 25.37 -0.77
N SER A 272 3.48 24.93 -1.32
CA SER A 272 2.71 23.79 -0.84
C SER A 272 3.50 22.48 -0.93
N LEU A 273 4.16 22.24 -2.07
CA LEU A 273 5.02 21.08 -2.25
C LEU A 273 6.16 21.07 -1.22
N MET A 274 6.83 22.20 -1.01
CA MET A 274 7.90 22.30 -0.01
C MET A 274 7.40 22.10 1.42
N ALA A 275 6.14 22.46 1.73
CA ALA A 275 5.54 22.17 3.03
C ALA A 275 5.35 20.67 3.24
N PHE A 276 4.80 19.97 2.24
CA PHE A 276 4.66 18.51 2.24
C PHE A 276 6.02 17.81 2.41
N LEU A 277 7.00 18.19 1.60
CA LEU A 277 8.34 17.60 1.67
C LEU A 277 9.01 17.84 3.02
N ARG A 278 8.74 18.97 3.70
CA ARG A 278 9.31 19.27 5.02
C ARG A 278 8.66 18.47 6.14
N LEU A 279 7.38 18.15 5.97
CA LEU A 279 6.62 17.40 6.96
C LEU A 279 6.97 15.91 6.91
N HIS A 280 7.17 15.36 5.71
CA HIS A 280 7.32 13.91 5.51
C HIS A 280 8.69 13.45 5.01
N GLY A 281 9.48 14.32 4.37
CA GLY A 281 10.80 13.95 3.84
C GLY A 281 11.83 13.78 4.95
N THR A 282 12.69 12.77 4.83
CA THR A 282 13.74 12.48 5.84
C THR A 282 15.11 13.07 5.48
N TYR A 283 15.32 13.47 4.23
CA TYR A 283 16.55 14.10 3.79
C TYR A 283 16.58 15.60 4.11
N TYR A 284 17.77 16.14 4.38
CA TYR A 284 17.96 17.58 4.30
C TYR A 284 17.97 17.99 2.83
N PHE A 285 16.93 18.69 2.38
CA PHE A 285 16.79 19.16 1.00
C PHE A 285 16.83 20.70 0.95
N TRP A 286 17.06 21.20 -0.27
CA TRP A 286 17.27 22.60 -0.62
C TRP A 286 16.37 23.55 0.16
N ASP A 287 16.95 24.42 0.99
CA ASP A 287 16.23 25.50 1.64
C ASP A 287 16.23 26.74 0.74
N SER A 288 15.03 27.13 0.31
CA SER A 288 14.77 28.34 -0.46
C SER A 288 15.33 29.65 0.11
N LYS A 289 15.72 29.64 1.40
CA LYS A 289 16.40 30.74 2.10
C LYS A 289 17.91 30.83 1.84
N VAL A 290 18.54 29.79 1.30
CA VAL A 290 20.03 29.69 1.16
C VAL A 290 20.58 30.50 -0.03
N VAL A 291 19.72 31.14 -0.82
CA VAL A 291 20.14 32.02 -1.94
C VAL A 291 19.36 33.34 -1.91
N ALA A 292 19.18 33.90 -0.71
CA ALA A 292 18.79 35.30 -0.53
C ALA A 292 20.02 36.20 -0.65
#